data_AF-A0AA96XAM6-F1
#
_entry.id   AF-A0AA96XAM6-F1
#
_cell.length_a   1.000
_cell.length_b   1.000
_cell.length_c   1.000
_cell.angle_alpha   90.00
_cell.angle_beta   90.00
_cell.angle_gamma   90.00
#
_symmetry.space_group_name_H-M   'P 1'
#
loop_
_entity.id
_entity.type
_entity.pdbx_description
1 polymer ?
#
loop_
_entity_poly.entity_id
_entity_poly.type
_entity_poly.pdbx_seq_one_letter_code
_entity_poly.pdbx_strand_id
1 'polypeptide(L)'
;MLILLVWQLFRQQYHQADVRLIRWTQATLMFFILTLSLTSSSIQTYLANNLQQMLGSDLVISQNQALTDAQLSKLHQYARQLSVSQLVNVTLTNDHHWQAVQLKAVDDLYPVQGTVQVAFEADGQGQPLSHGPKSGEIWVDSRLFASLQLTLGQSLDIGHGQLKLTGLVQHEPDRLLEGHSVAMRALVHLDDLSLIQADNARFRYLLTGDESELNTLKQWATTELVTAQFYDKYSGHPLAMFWQRVENFVGLASVLLFLMAAIAIDQAGRRQLLSQHRFAAVCLAMGSNKPQVFALSFGQWLLTVIAGLIPATALAWGAEYLILQQMQIQFTDLSATRVWTDLFNSYMLLLALLAIFQIPNWLVMAKVTPAQLIRQMASPNHLLPRYGFALIGVAVVAFVYSDNGLLTAMTLSAMAATLMLMVVLTWLVLRLGYTVTSRTTGIMAFGFYMMKQRLLSKSIQILGVGMCATLLLFTLSLMKDIGQTMEGYTREHDGNLMITQANEQQVQDIRQWSAQTGSEIRQLKPFWYGQLSHINGQSLVELTTGPSESLASLQKPIRLHFSIK
;
A
#
# COMPACT_ATOMS: atom_id res chain seq x y z
N MET A 1 -18.38 -25.70 -38.50
CA MET A 1 -17.55 -25.29 -39.66
C MET A 1 -16.61 -24.12 -39.34
N LEU A 2 -17.11 -22.98 -38.82
CA LEU A 2 -16.26 -21.80 -38.51
C LEU A 2 -15.12 -22.08 -37.51
N ILE A 3 -15.38 -22.83 -36.43
CA ILE A 3 -14.37 -23.17 -35.42
C ILE A 3 -13.20 -23.98 -36.02
N LEU A 4 -13.51 -24.95 -36.89
CA LEU A 4 -12.50 -25.74 -37.61
C LEU A 4 -11.65 -24.87 -38.53
N LEU A 5 -12.27 -23.90 -39.21
CA LEU A 5 -11.57 -22.97 -40.09
C LEU A 5 -10.67 -22.01 -39.30
N VAL A 6 -11.13 -21.52 -38.15
CA VAL A 6 -10.33 -20.71 -37.21
C VAL A 6 -9.13 -21.50 -36.69
N TRP A 7 -9.31 -22.77 -36.32
CA TRP A 7 -8.23 -23.66 -35.89
C TRP A 7 -7.20 -23.93 -37.00
N GLN A 8 -7.65 -24.20 -38.22
CA GLN A 8 -6.79 -24.41 -39.38
C GLN A 8 -5.96 -23.16 -39.72
N LEU A 9 -6.59 -21.98 -39.71
CA LEU A 9 -5.90 -20.72 -39.91
C LEU A 9 -4.87 -20.44 -38.82
N PHE A 10 -5.23 -20.70 -37.57
CA PHE A 10 -4.30 -20.58 -36.44
C PHE A 10 -3.07 -21.49 -36.64
N ARG A 11 -3.29 -22.76 -37.03
CA ARG A 11 -2.21 -23.72 -37.28
C ARG A 11 -1.32 -23.31 -38.46
N GLN A 12 -1.92 -22.81 -39.54
CA GLN A 12 -1.17 -22.36 -40.72
C GLN A 12 -0.32 -21.12 -40.42
N GLN A 13 -0.87 -20.17 -39.66
CA GLN A 13 -0.17 -18.95 -39.25
C GLN A 13 0.82 -19.19 -38.10
N TYR A 14 0.74 -20.34 -37.43
CA TYR A 14 1.63 -20.71 -36.32
C TYR A 14 3.12 -20.69 -36.72
N HIS A 15 3.47 -21.03 -37.96
CA HIS A 15 4.88 -21.05 -38.39
C HIS A 15 5.32 -19.79 -39.13
N GLN A 16 4.43 -18.83 -39.39
CA GLN A 16 4.79 -17.58 -40.06
C GLN A 16 5.64 -16.70 -39.15
N ALA A 17 6.79 -16.22 -39.66
CA ALA A 17 7.76 -15.46 -38.88
C ALA A 17 7.17 -14.19 -38.23
N ASP A 18 6.35 -13.45 -38.97
CA ASP A 18 5.69 -12.24 -38.47
C ASP A 18 4.69 -12.52 -37.34
N VAL A 19 3.87 -13.58 -37.49
CA VAL A 19 2.88 -13.98 -36.48
C VAL A 19 3.54 -14.63 -35.27
N ARG A 20 4.66 -15.33 -35.46
CA ARG A 20 5.48 -15.86 -34.37
C ARG A 20 6.00 -14.74 -33.47
N LEU A 21 6.58 -13.69 -34.04
CA LEU A 21 7.07 -12.55 -33.25
C LEU A 21 5.94 -11.89 -32.45
N ILE A 22 4.80 -11.61 -33.07
CA ILE A 22 3.64 -10.99 -32.39
C ILE A 22 3.17 -11.86 -31.22
N ARG A 23 3.10 -13.19 -31.40
CA ARG A 23 2.68 -14.11 -30.33
C ARG A 23 3.66 -14.18 -29.18
N TRP A 24 4.96 -14.21 -29.46
CA TRP A 24 5.97 -14.14 -28.39
C TRP A 24 5.87 -12.81 -27.64
N THR A 25 5.75 -11.69 -28.35
CA THR A 25 5.54 -10.38 -27.71
C THR A 25 4.28 -10.37 -26.84
N GLN A 26 3.17 -10.91 -27.33
CA GLN A 26 1.91 -10.96 -26.59
C GLN A 26 2.00 -11.90 -25.37
N ALA A 27 2.62 -13.07 -25.50
CA ALA A 27 2.84 -14.01 -24.40
C ALA A 27 3.77 -13.42 -23.34
N THR A 28 4.85 -12.74 -23.75
CA THR A 28 5.75 -12.02 -22.83
C THR A 28 5.00 -10.90 -22.11
N LEU A 29 4.13 -10.14 -22.79
CA LEU A 29 3.30 -9.12 -22.15
C LEU A 29 2.32 -9.71 -21.14
N MET A 30 1.65 -10.82 -21.47
CA MET A 30 0.77 -11.52 -20.53
C MET A 30 1.54 -12.02 -19.30
N PHE A 31 2.72 -12.60 -19.51
CA PHE A 31 3.60 -13.04 -18.43
C PHE A 31 3.91 -11.87 -17.49
N PHE A 32 4.40 -10.74 -18.02
CA PHE A 32 4.73 -9.57 -17.19
C PHE A 32 3.52 -9.01 -16.45
N ILE A 33 2.38 -8.85 -17.12
CA ILE A 33 1.16 -8.34 -16.49
C ILE A 33 0.68 -9.27 -15.38
N LEU A 34 0.66 -10.59 -15.62
CA LEU A 34 0.21 -11.55 -14.63
C LEU A 34 1.17 -11.62 -13.44
N THR A 35 2.48 -11.70 -13.67
CA THR A 35 3.47 -11.69 -12.59
C THR A 35 3.31 -10.46 -11.73
N LEU A 36 3.16 -9.28 -12.34
CA LEU A 36 2.96 -8.04 -11.62
C LEU A 36 1.64 -8.04 -10.83
N SER A 37 0.53 -8.39 -11.47
CA SER A 37 -0.80 -8.37 -10.83
C SER A 37 -0.86 -9.31 -9.64
N LEU A 38 -0.37 -10.55 -9.80
CA LEU A 38 -0.36 -11.56 -8.74
C LEU A 38 0.57 -11.15 -7.60
N THR A 39 1.80 -10.72 -7.91
CA THR A 39 2.76 -10.28 -6.89
C THR A 39 2.26 -9.04 -6.14
N SER A 40 1.69 -8.06 -6.87
CA SER A 40 1.10 -6.86 -6.27
C SER A 40 -0.05 -7.22 -5.33
N SER A 41 -0.93 -8.13 -5.74
CA SER A 41 -2.03 -8.62 -4.89
C SER A 41 -1.50 -9.30 -3.62
N SER A 42 -0.54 -10.21 -3.77
CA SER A 42 0.08 -10.91 -2.63
C SER A 42 0.73 -9.93 -1.65
N ILE A 43 1.46 -8.92 -2.14
CA ILE A 43 2.07 -7.87 -1.31
C ILE A 43 1.01 -7.00 -0.65
N GLN A 44 0.01 -6.51 -1.38
CA GLN A 44 -1.04 -5.64 -0.84
C GLN A 44 -1.83 -6.34 0.28
N THR A 45 -2.21 -7.60 0.07
CA THR A 45 -2.92 -8.39 1.09
C THR A 45 -2.02 -8.70 2.28
N TYR A 46 -0.74 -9.02 2.07
CA TYR A 46 0.20 -9.19 3.17
C TYR A 46 0.33 -7.91 3.99
N LEU A 47 0.54 -6.77 3.34
CA LEU A 47 0.64 -5.47 4.00
C LEU A 47 -0.64 -5.12 4.76
N ALA A 48 -1.81 -5.34 4.17
CA ALA A 48 -3.10 -5.08 4.81
C ALA A 48 -3.29 -5.96 6.05
N ASN A 49 -3.08 -7.27 5.92
CA ASN A 49 -3.26 -8.22 7.02
C ASN A 49 -2.21 -8.02 8.13
N ASN A 50 -0.95 -7.78 7.76
CA ASN A 50 0.13 -7.57 8.72
C ASN A 50 -0.13 -6.31 9.55
N LEU A 51 -0.58 -5.22 8.92
CA LEU A 51 -0.92 -3.99 9.63
C LEU A 51 -2.08 -4.21 10.61
N GLN A 52 -3.17 -4.87 10.17
CA GLN A 52 -4.30 -5.24 11.03
C GLN A 52 -3.86 -6.10 12.23
N GLN A 53 -3.01 -7.11 11.98
CA GLN A 53 -2.41 -7.92 13.05
C GLN A 53 -1.55 -7.06 14.01
N MET A 54 -0.82 -6.07 13.51
CA MET A 54 -0.02 -5.15 14.33
C MET A 54 -0.82 -3.98 14.95
N LEU A 55 -2.11 -3.85 14.67
CA LEU A 55 -3.04 -3.01 15.43
C LEU A 55 -3.84 -3.83 16.44
N GLY A 56 -3.87 -5.16 16.28
CA GLY A 56 -4.63 -6.10 17.10
C GLY A 56 -6.14 -6.05 16.88
N SER A 57 -6.63 -5.24 15.93
CA SER A 57 -8.04 -5.08 15.55
C SER A 57 -8.23 -4.21 14.30
N ASP A 58 -9.46 -4.18 13.76
CA ASP A 58 -9.83 -3.34 12.61
C ASP A 58 -10.06 -1.87 13.02
N LEU A 59 -10.61 -1.65 14.21
CA LEU A 59 -10.83 -0.34 14.80
C LEU A 59 -10.50 -0.37 16.30
N VAL A 60 -9.74 0.61 16.78
CA VAL A 60 -9.47 0.81 18.20
C VAL A 60 -10.06 2.14 18.65
N ILE A 61 -10.83 2.11 19.73
CA ILE A 61 -11.31 3.30 20.42
C ILE A 61 -10.55 3.42 21.73
N SER A 62 -9.85 4.53 21.93
CA SER A 62 -8.99 4.78 23.09
C SER A 62 -9.44 6.01 23.84
N GLN A 63 -9.60 5.91 25.16
CA GLN A 63 -10.04 7.03 26.00
C GLN A 63 -9.52 6.90 27.43
N ASN A 64 -9.53 8.00 28.19
CA ASN A 64 -9.01 8.04 29.57
C ASN A 64 -10.08 7.74 30.63
N GLN A 65 -11.31 7.40 30.22
CA GLN A 65 -12.41 7.04 31.11
C GLN A 65 -13.07 5.76 30.61
N ALA A 66 -13.72 5.01 31.47
CA ALA A 66 -14.50 3.84 31.03
C ALA A 66 -15.74 4.29 30.25
N LEU A 67 -16.10 3.55 29.20
CA LEU A 67 -17.39 3.72 28.53
C LEU A 67 -18.53 3.35 29.47
N THR A 68 -19.65 4.05 29.34
CA THR A 68 -20.90 3.66 30.00
C THR A 68 -21.44 2.36 29.41
N ASP A 69 -22.20 1.58 30.19
CA ASP A 69 -22.78 0.31 29.73
C ASP A 69 -23.64 0.47 28.46
N ALA A 70 -24.35 1.60 28.34
CA ALA A 70 -25.14 1.94 27.16
C ALA A 70 -24.27 2.17 25.92
N GLN A 71 -23.12 2.83 26.07
CA GLN A 71 -22.16 3.00 24.98
C GLN A 71 -21.53 1.66 24.61
N LEU A 72 -21.06 0.88 25.61
CA LEU A 72 -20.43 -0.43 25.40
C LEU A 72 -21.36 -1.43 24.70
N SER A 73 -22.66 -1.41 25.04
CA SER A 73 -23.69 -2.21 24.36
C SER A 73 -23.82 -1.86 22.87
N LYS A 74 -23.66 -0.59 22.49
CA LYS A 74 -23.64 -0.19 21.07
C LYS A 74 -22.40 -0.73 20.35
N LEU A 75 -21.23 -0.76 20.98
CA LEU A 75 -20.05 -1.39 20.36
C LEU A 75 -20.31 -2.86 20.05
N HIS A 76 -20.89 -3.61 20.99
CA HIS A 76 -21.26 -5.02 20.76
C HIS A 76 -22.29 -5.22 19.64
N GLN A 77 -23.13 -4.24 19.35
CA GLN A 77 -24.12 -4.34 18.29
C GLN A 77 -23.50 -4.33 16.89
N TYR A 78 -22.42 -3.57 16.69
CA TYR A 78 -21.78 -3.39 15.38
C TYR A 78 -20.48 -4.18 15.22
N ALA A 79 -19.90 -4.66 16.31
CA ALA A 79 -18.67 -5.44 16.28
C ALA A 79 -18.96 -6.93 16.29
N ARG A 80 -18.26 -7.68 15.44
CA ARG A 80 -18.24 -9.15 15.47
C ARG A 80 -17.52 -9.65 16.72
N GLN A 81 -16.42 -9.00 17.11
CA GLN A 81 -15.73 -9.24 18.38
C GLN A 81 -15.29 -7.90 18.98
N LEU A 82 -15.30 -7.84 20.31
CA LEU A 82 -14.86 -6.70 21.10
C LEU A 82 -13.96 -7.22 22.22
N SER A 83 -12.73 -6.71 22.32
CA SER A 83 -11.87 -6.89 23.48
C SER A 83 -11.64 -5.55 24.17
N VAL A 84 -11.63 -5.58 25.49
CA VAL A 84 -11.31 -4.44 26.35
C VAL A 84 -9.91 -4.64 26.92
N SER A 85 -9.09 -3.59 26.85
CA SER A 85 -7.82 -3.54 27.56
C SER A 85 -7.64 -2.21 28.27
N GLN A 86 -6.89 -2.24 29.36
CA GLN A 86 -6.59 -1.07 30.18
C GLN A 86 -5.09 -0.94 30.37
N LEU A 87 -4.57 0.24 30.10
CA LEU A 87 -3.16 0.56 30.23
C LEU A 87 -2.94 1.49 31.41
N VAL A 88 -2.03 1.11 32.28
CA VAL A 88 -1.70 1.84 33.49
C VAL A 88 -0.19 1.86 33.69
N ASN A 89 0.36 2.99 34.12
CA ASN A 89 1.75 3.06 34.53
C ASN A 89 1.86 2.70 36.01
N VAL A 90 2.69 1.70 36.32
CA VAL A 90 2.93 1.20 37.69
C VAL A 90 4.42 1.08 37.92
N THR A 91 4.83 1.00 39.19
CA THR A 91 6.21 0.62 39.54
C THR A 91 6.18 -0.81 40.07
N LEU A 92 6.95 -1.69 39.44
CA LEU A 92 7.14 -3.06 39.92
C LEU A 92 8.43 -3.14 40.73
N THR A 93 8.41 -3.93 41.79
CA THR A 93 9.54 -4.12 42.69
C THR A 93 9.83 -5.61 42.85
N ASN A 94 11.10 -5.97 42.83
CA ASN A 94 11.60 -7.30 43.15
C ASN A 94 12.87 -7.17 43.99
N ASP A 95 12.81 -7.60 45.24
CA ASP A 95 13.86 -7.39 46.26
C ASP A 95 14.32 -5.92 46.35
N HIS A 96 15.52 -5.62 45.85
CA HIS A 96 16.13 -4.28 45.87
C HIS A 96 16.03 -3.57 44.51
N HIS A 97 15.44 -4.22 43.50
CA HIS A 97 15.26 -3.66 42.17
C HIS A 97 13.84 -3.12 42.01
N TRP A 98 13.73 -1.96 41.38
CA TRP A 98 12.45 -1.34 41.06
C TRP A 98 12.49 -0.81 39.64
N GLN A 99 11.36 -0.87 38.95
CA GLN A 99 11.28 -0.44 37.56
C GLN A 99 9.89 0.11 37.25
N ALA A 100 9.84 1.25 36.56
CA ALA A 100 8.60 1.79 36.02
C ALA A 100 8.18 0.95 34.79
N VAL A 101 6.94 0.48 34.82
CA VAL A 101 6.38 -0.46 33.86
C VAL A 101 5.03 0.05 33.40
N GLN A 102 4.76 -0.13 32.11
CA GLN A 102 3.43 0.05 31.57
C GLN A 102 2.71 -1.30 31.63
N LEU A 103 1.82 -1.42 32.60
CA LEU A 103 1.00 -2.59 32.82
C LEU A 103 -0.22 -2.54 31.89
N LYS A 104 -0.45 -3.63 31.18
CA LYS A 104 -1.60 -3.83 30.32
C LYS A 104 -2.48 -4.93 30.90
N ALA A 105 -3.67 -4.55 31.34
CA ALA A 105 -4.72 -5.47 31.71
C ALA A 105 -5.55 -5.82 30.46
N VAL A 106 -5.79 -7.09 30.22
CA VAL A 106 -6.54 -7.60 29.05
C VAL A 106 -7.64 -8.55 29.48
N ASP A 107 -8.70 -8.65 28.67
CA ASP A 107 -9.78 -9.63 28.87
C ASP A 107 -9.46 -10.98 28.20
N ASP A 108 -10.35 -11.95 28.41
CA ASP A 108 -10.30 -13.29 27.81
C ASP A 108 -10.35 -13.30 26.27
N LEU A 109 -10.87 -12.21 25.66
CA LEU A 109 -11.01 -12.09 24.21
C LEU A 109 -9.76 -11.50 23.53
N TYR A 110 -8.79 -11.04 24.30
CA TYR A 110 -7.53 -10.52 23.79
C TYR A 110 -6.56 -11.66 23.42
N PRO A 111 -5.87 -11.59 22.27
CA PRO A 111 -5.99 -10.61 21.20
C PRO A 111 -7.13 -10.93 20.22
N VAL A 112 -7.78 -9.89 19.68
CA VAL A 112 -8.87 -10.05 18.69
C VAL A 112 -8.33 -10.33 17.29
N GLN A 113 -7.22 -9.69 16.91
CA GLN A 113 -6.45 -10.01 15.71
C GLN A 113 -4.96 -10.16 16.04
N GLY A 114 -4.27 -11.01 15.28
CA GLY A 114 -2.87 -11.34 15.54
C GLY A 114 -2.68 -12.33 16.69
N THR A 115 -1.43 -12.50 17.13
CA THR A 115 -1.07 -13.38 18.25
C THR A 115 -0.03 -12.72 19.13
N VAL A 116 -0.09 -13.00 20.43
CA VAL A 116 0.98 -12.62 21.37
C VAL A 116 2.05 -13.69 21.30
N GLN A 117 3.32 -13.32 21.13
CA GLN A 117 4.43 -14.28 21.19
C GLN A 117 4.94 -14.33 22.62
N VAL A 118 4.80 -15.49 23.27
CA VAL A 118 5.19 -15.69 24.68
C VAL A 118 6.16 -16.84 24.79
N ALA A 119 7.29 -16.63 25.47
CA ALA A 119 8.20 -17.68 25.86
C ALA A 119 7.93 -18.13 27.29
N PHE A 120 7.86 -19.44 27.50
CA PHE A 120 7.67 -20.05 28.83
C PHE A 120 9.00 -20.51 29.46
N GLU A 121 10.12 -20.22 28.79
CA GLU A 121 11.49 -20.47 29.22
C GLU A 121 12.30 -19.20 28.96
N ALA A 122 13.31 -18.92 29.81
CA ALA A 122 14.05 -17.65 29.77
C ALA A 122 14.74 -17.39 28.42
N ASP A 123 15.29 -18.45 27.82
CA ASP A 123 15.94 -18.42 26.49
C ASP A 123 15.12 -19.17 25.42
N GLY A 124 13.83 -19.42 25.69
CA GLY A 124 12.94 -20.13 24.79
C GLY A 124 12.50 -19.28 23.58
N GLN A 125 12.17 -19.94 22.48
CA GLN A 125 11.47 -19.26 21.38
C GLN A 125 10.03 -18.95 21.78
N GLY A 126 9.56 -17.75 21.46
CA GLY A 126 8.17 -17.36 21.67
C GLY A 126 7.22 -18.28 20.89
N GLN A 127 6.15 -18.70 21.55
CA GLN A 127 5.06 -19.43 20.93
C GLN A 127 3.91 -18.45 20.64
N PRO A 128 3.26 -18.51 19.46
CA PRO A 128 2.08 -17.71 19.16
C PRO A 128 0.90 -18.17 20.03
N LEU A 129 0.34 -17.25 20.81
CA LEU A 129 -0.86 -17.47 21.62
C LEU A 129 -1.99 -16.54 21.17
N SER A 130 -3.20 -17.08 21.18
CA SER A 130 -4.45 -16.37 20.90
C SER A 130 -5.23 -16.05 22.17
N HIS A 131 -4.55 -15.95 23.32
CA HIS A 131 -5.14 -15.52 24.59
C HIS A 131 -4.11 -14.73 25.41
N GLY A 132 -4.61 -13.88 26.31
CA GLY A 132 -3.82 -13.21 27.35
C GLY A 132 -3.46 -14.11 28.55
N PRO A 133 -2.77 -13.57 29.57
CA PRO A 133 -2.56 -14.27 30.83
C PRO A 133 -3.88 -14.55 31.55
N LYS A 134 -3.93 -15.66 32.29
CA LYS A 134 -5.08 -15.97 33.17
C LYS A 134 -5.05 -15.09 34.42
N SER A 135 -6.19 -14.94 35.09
CA SER A 135 -6.22 -14.27 36.40
C SER A 135 -5.28 -14.95 37.40
N GLY A 136 -4.49 -14.14 38.11
CA GLY A 136 -3.42 -14.56 39.00
C GLY A 136 -2.05 -14.71 38.33
N GLU A 137 -1.95 -14.51 37.02
CA GLU A 137 -0.71 -14.60 36.25
C GLU A 137 -0.25 -13.23 35.73
N ILE A 138 1.08 -13.06 35.63
CA ILE A 138 1.70 -11.91 34.98
C ILE A 138 2.68 -12.39 33.92
N TRP A 139 2.62 -11.77 32.75
CA TRP A 139 3.64 -11.92 31.71
C TRP A 139 4.44 -10.62 31.60
N VAL A 140 5.76 -10.71 31.48
CA VAL A 140 6.64 -9.53 31.44
C VAL A 140 7.47 -9.53 30.17
N ASP A 141 7.83 -8.36 29.64
CA ASP A 141 8.77 -8.34 28.51
C ASP A 141 10.20 -8.74 28.92
N SER A 142 11.02 -9.14 27.94
CA SER A 142 12.40 -9.59 28.20
C SER A 142 13.29 -8.52 28.84
N ARG A 143 13.02 -7.23 28.60
CA ARG A 143 13.80 -6.12 29.18
C ARG A 143 13.47 -5.97 30.67
N LEU A 144 12.20 -6.09 31.02
CA LEU A 144 11.72 -6.05 32.40
C LEU A 144 12.23 -7.25 33.20
N PHE A 145 12.16 -8.43 32.58
CA PHE A 145 12.69 -9.67 33.15
C PHE A 145 14.16 -9.51 33.57
N ALA A 146 15.00 -9.00 32.68
CA ALA A 146 16.40 -8.74 32.96
C ALA A 146 16.62 -7.60 33.98
N SER A 147 15.87 -6.50 33.85
CA SER A 147 16.04 -5.30 34.70
C SER A 147 15.71 -5.55 36.17
N LEU A 148 14.71 -6.39 36.45
CA LEU A 148 14.30 -6.73 37.81
C LEU A 148 14.91 -8.05 38.30
N GLN A 149 15.80 -8.66 37.50
CA GLN A 149 16.43 -9.97 37.78
C GLN A 149 15.39 -11.03 38.16
N LEU A 150 14.31 -11.12 37.37
CA LEU A 150 13.20 -12.03 37.65
C LEU A 150 13.56 -13.48 37.32
N THR A 151 12.89 -14.42 37.98
CA THR A 151 12.92 -15.85 37.62
C THR A 151 11.53 -16.34 37.24
N LEU A 152 11.44 -17.13 36.15
CA LEU A 152 10.16 -17.71 35.73
C LEU A 152 9.58 -18.61 36.81
N GLY A 153 8.28 -18.45 37.08
CA GLY A 153 7.54 -19.20 38.09
C GLY A 153 7.49 -18.53 39.47
N GLN A 154 8.26 -17.46 39.71
CA GLN A 154 8.22 -16.73 40.97
C GLN A 154 6.97 -15.85 41.10
N SER A 155 6.58 -15.53 42.34
CA SER A 155 5.52 -14.56 42.61
C SER A 155 6.09 -13.14 42.67
N LEU A 156 5.40 -12.19 42.05
CA LEU A 156 5.72 -10.77 42.05
C LEU A 156 4.65 -10.00 42.83
N ASP A 157 5.08 -9.14 43.74
CA ASP A 157 4.19 -8.23 44.45
C ASP A 157 3.73 -7.10 43.53
N ILE A 158 2.41 -6.93 43.41
CA ILE A 158 1.76 -5.90 42.59
C ILE A 158 0.65 -5.23 43.40
N GLY A 159 0.85 -3.95 43.73
CA GLY A 159 -0.10 -3.18 44.52
C GLY A 159 -0.35 -3.83 45.89
N HIS A 160 -1.54 -4.40 46.06
CA HIS A 160 -1.95 -5.10 47.29
C HIS A 160 -2.00 -6.64 47.15
N GLY A 161 -1.62 -7.20 46.01
CA GLY A 161 -1.68 -8.64 45.74
C GLY A 161 -0.38 -9.23 45.19
N GLN A 162 -0.41 -10.53 44.92
CA GLN A 162 0.70 -11.29 44.33
C GLN A 162 0.25 -11.97 43.05
N LEU A 163 1.05 -11.82 42.00
CA LEU A 163 0.82 -12.48 40.70
C LEU A 163 2.00 -13.38 40.36
N LYS A 164 1.72 -14.54 39.76
CA LYS A 164 2.77 -15.50 39.38
C LYS A 164 3.32 -15.17 38.00
N LEU A 165 4.64 -15.01 37.88
CA LEU A 165 5.31 -14.81 36.61
C LEU A 165 5.31 -16.12 35.81
N THR A 166 4.45 -16.24 34.80
CA THR A 166 4.30 -17.48 34.02
C THR A 166 4.91 -17.42 32.63
N GLY A 167 5.15 -16.23 32.06
CA GLY A 167 5.66 -16.10 30.69
C GLY A 167 6.40 -14.80 30.41
N LEU A 168 7.22 -14.82 29.37
CA LEU A 168 7.90 -13.66 28.81
C LEU A 168 7.27 -13.23 27.49
N VAL A 169 6.77 -11.99 27.42
CA VAL A 169 6.19 -11.43 26.19
C VAL A 169 7.31 -10.95 25.27
N GLN A 170 7.43 -11.58 24.10
CA GLN A 170 8.38 -11.19 23.05
C GLN A 170 7.73 -10.27 22.01
N HIS A 171 6.46 -10.50 21.68
CA HIS A 171 5.70 -9.68 20.73
C HIS A 171 4.25 -9.51 21.19
N GLU A 172 3.72 -8.31 21.00
CA GLU A 172 2.35 -7.92 21.33
C GLU A 172 1.73 -7.27 20.08
N PRO A 173 0.57 -7.75 19.58
CA PRO A 173 -0.01 -7.31 18.32
C PRO A 173 -0.30 -5.80 18.30
N ASP A 174 -0.97 -5.22 19.28
CA ASP A 174 -1.41 -3.82 19.31
C ASP A 174 -0.37 -2.83 19.88
N ARG A 175 0.90 -3.24 19.96
CA ARG A 175 1.98 -2.38 20.47
C ARG A 175 2.24 -1.16 19.58
N LEU A 176 1.97 -1.24 18.27
CA LEU A 176 2.19 -0.12 17.34
C LEU A 176 1.37 1.13 17.70
N LEU A 177 0.23 0.97 18.39
CA LEU A 177 -0.63 2.08 18.83
C LEU A 177 0.10 3.03 19.80
N GLU A 178 1.07 2.53 20.55
CA GLU A 178 1.91 3.32 21.46
C GLU A 178 2.99 4.13 20.70
N GLY A 179 3.19 3.84 19.41
CA GLY A 179 4.31 4.37 18.65
C GLY A 179 5.65 3.89 19.22
N HIS A 180 6.59 4.83 19.37
CA HIS A 180 7.87 4.56 20.00
C HIS A 180 7.76 4.68 21.53
N SER A 181 7.41 3.57 22.20
CA SER A 181 7.45 3.46 23.66
C SER A 181 8.72 2.77 24.13
N VAL A 182 9.46 3.43 25.03
CA VAL A 182 10.64 2.87 25.70
C VAL A 182 10.24 2.11 26.98
N ALA A 183 8.99 2.25 27.41
CA ALA A 183 8.47 1.63 28.61
C ALA A 183 8.61 0.11 28.54
N MET A 184 9.06 -0.46 29.64
CA MET A 184 9.00 -1.91 29.85
C MET A 184 7.54 -2.31 30.06
N ARG A 185 7.15 -3.48 29.56
CA ARG A 185 5.76 -3.95 29.51
C ARG A 185 5.53 -5.13 30.44
N ALA A 186 4.36 -5.15 31.03
CA ALA A 186 3.78 -6.32 31.69
C ALA A 186 2.32 -6.48 31.26
N LEU A 187 1.88 -7.71 31.06
CA LEU A 187 0.50 -8.09 30.75
C LEU A 187 -0.09 -8.86 31.94
N VAL A 188 -1.34 -8.54 32.31
CA VAL A 188 -2.13 -9.20 33.36
C VAL A 188 -3.58 -9.34 32.91
N HIS A 189 -4.37 -10.15 33.62
CA HIS A 189 -5.81 -10.22 33.38
C HIS A 189 -6.53 -8.98 33.91
N LEU A 190 -7.66 -8.61 33.31
CA LEU A 190 -8.47 -7.46 33.72
C LEU A 190 -8.98 -7.55 35.17
N ASP A 191 -9.29 -8.75 35.65
CA ASP A 191 -9.75 -8.97 37.03
C ASP A 191 -8.68 -8.62 38.08
N ASP A 192 -7.42 -8.83 37.75
CA ASP A 192 -6.28 -8.60 38.64
C ASP A 192 -5.97 -7.10 38.78
N LEU A 193 -6.56 -6.25 37.93
CA LEU A 193 -6.36 -4.81 37.98
C LEU A 193 -6.96 -4.18 39.24
N SER A 194 -7.94 -4.84 39.86
CA SER A 194 -8.51 -4.45 41.15
C SER A 194 -7.48 -4.41 42.29
N LEU A 195 -6.35 -5.12 42.14
CA LEU A 195 -5.24 -5.14 43.09
C LEU A 195 -4.41 -3.85 43.06
N ILE A 196 -4.61 -3.00 42.05
CA ILE A 196 -3.79 -1.82 41.76
C ILE A 196 -4.67 -0.58 41.77
N GLN A 197 -4.28 0.42 42.57
CA GLN A 197 -4.93 1.72 42.54
C GLN A 197 -4.36 2.54 41.38
N ALA A 198 -5.17 2.70 40.33
CA ALA A 198 -4.76 3.31 39.06
C ALA A 198 -5.53 4.61 38.79
N ASP A 199 -4.97 5.75 39.17
CA ASP A 199 -5.64 7.06 38.99
C ASP A 199 -5.68 7.54 37.52
N ASN A 200 -4.84 6.98 36.64
CA ASN A 200 -4.73 7.43 35.25
C ASN A 200 -4.64 6.26 34.27
N ALA A 201 -5.78 5.61 34.07
CA ALA A 201 -5.93 4.49 33.16
C ALA A 201 -6.35 4.93 31.76
N ARG A 202 -5.75 4.30 30.74
CA ARG A 202 -6.18 4.43 29.36
C ARG A 202 -6.94 3.17 28.94
N PHE A 203 -8.22 3.32 28.68
CA PHE A 203 -9.11 2.28 28.19
C PHE A 203 -9.00 2.17 26.67
N ARG A 204 -8.86 0.95 26.16
CA ARG A 204 -8.85 0.63 24.74
C ARG A 204 -9.90 -0.43 24.45
N TYR A 205 -10.71 -0.17 23.44
CA TYR A 205 -11.73 -1.06 22.93
C TYR A 205 -11.30 -1.49 21.52
N LEU A 206 -10.91 -2.75 21.38
CA LEU A 206 -10.41 -3.37 20.16
C LEU A 206 -11.56 -4.08 19.46
N LEU A 207 -11.88 -3.67 18.23
CA LEU A 207 -13.09 -4.08 17.51
C LEU A 207 -12.74 -4.76 16.19
N THR A 208 -13.41 -5.87 15.90
CA THR A 208 -13.41 -6.47 14.56
C THR A 208 -14.82 -6.56 14.02
N GLY A 209 -14.97 -6.45 12.71
CA GLY A 209 -16.30 -6.41 12.08
C GLY A 209 -16.23 -6.11 10.59
N ASP A 210 -17.39 -6.07 9.95
CA ASP A 210 -17.46 -5.73 8.54
C ASP A 210 -17.24 -4.23 8.35
N GLU A 211 -16.52 -3.84 7.29
CA GLU A 211 -16.07 -2.45 7.07
C GLU A 211 -17.24 -1.45 7.04
N SER A 212 -18.39 -1.83 6.49
CA SER A 212 -19.60 -0.98 6.46
C SER A 212 -20.18 -0.72 7.85
N GLU A 213 -20.18 -1.74 8.72
CA GLU A 213 -20.67 -1.65 10.09
C GLU A 213 -19.73 -0.83 10.96
N LEU A 214 -18.41 -1.09 10.85
CA LEU A 214 -17.38 -0.34 11.57
C LEU A 214 -17.33 1.13 11.15
N ASN A 215 -17.56 1.45 9.87
CA ASN A 215 -17.65 2.84 9.42
C ASN A 215 -18.86 3.56 10.01
N THR A 216 -20.01 2.87 10.11
CA THR A 216 -21.20 3.40 10.76
C THR A 216 -20.96 3.63 12.26
N LEU A 217 -20.32 2.66 12.92
CA LEU A 217 -19.91 2.75 14.32
C LEU A 217 -18.95 3.93 14.53
N LYS A 218 -17.97 4.12 13.63
CA LYS A 218 -17.01 5.23 13.70
C LYS A 218 -17.70 6.58 13.58
N GLN A 219 -18.66 6.74 12.68
CA GLN A 219 -19.44 7.99 12.55
C GLN A 219 -20.23 8.31 13.82
N TRP A 220 -20.91 7.30 14.37
CA TRP A 220 -21.63 7.43 15.64
C TRP A 220 -20.67 7.77 16.79
N ALA A 221 -19.57 7.04 16.92
CA ALA A 221 -18.59 7.18 18.00
C ALA A 221 -17.89 8.54 17.93
N THR A 222 -17.60 9.07 16.73
CA THR A 222 -17.03 10.42 16.57
C THR A 222 -17.96 11.51 17.10
N THR A 223 -19.28 11.26 17.08
CA THR A 223 -20.28 12.24 17.54
C THR A 223 -20.53 12.13 19.05
N GLU A 224 -20.65 10.91 19.59
CA GLU A 224 -20.98 10.69 21.00
C GLU A 224 -19.75 10.62 21.93
N LEU A 225 -18.59 10.19 21.42
CA LEU A 225 -17.37 10.01 22.20
C LEU A 225 -16.36 11.13 21.91
N VAL A 226 -16.68 12.34 22.37
CA VAL A 226 -15.90 13.57 22.09
C VAL A 226 -14.43 13.45 22.53
N THR A 227 -14.14 12.70 23.60
CA THR A 227 -12.77 12.53 24.13
C THR A 227 -12.03 11.30 23.58
N ALA A 228 -12.70 10.46 22.78
CA ALA A 228 -12.10 9.23 22.28
C ALA A 228 -11.17 9.49 21.10
N GLN A 229 -10.09 8.72 21.05
CA GLN A 229 -9.16 8.65 19.95
C GLN A 229 -9.41 7.37 19.17
N PHE A 230 -9.49 7.50 17.85
CA PHE A 230 -9.74 6.40 16.94
C PHE A 230 -8.45 6.03 16.24
N TYR A 231 -8.16 4.73 16.21
CA TYR A 231 -7.04 4.17 15.46
C TYR A 231 -7.60 3.12 14.51
N ASP A 232 -7.24 3.22 13.24
CA ASP A 232 -7.58 2.26 12.19
C ASP A 232 -6.38 2.08 11.26
N LYS A 233 -6.55 1.28 10.19
CA LYS A 233 -5.48 1.01 9.21
C LYS A 233 -4.82 2.28 8.63
N TYR A 234 -5.56 3.38 8.52
CA TYR A 234 -5.15 4.58 7.78
C TYR A 234 -4.93 5.81 8.66
N SER A 235 -5.27 5.73 9.96
CA SER A 235 -5.30 6.90 10.83
C SER A 235 -5.09 6.58 12.30
N GLY A 236 -4.62 7.58 13.05
CA GLY A 236 -4.50 7.52 14.51
C GLY A 236 -3.15 7.03 15.02
N HIS A 237 -2.44 6.14 14.30
CA HIS A 237 -1.14 5.62 14.74
C HIS A 237 0.06 6.24 13.97
N PRO A 238 1.28 6.30 14.55
CA PRO A 238 2.42 7.01 13.96
C PRO A 238 2.89 6.48 12.60
N LEU A 239 2.65 5.20 12.32
CA LEU A 239 3.03 4.55 11.07
C LEU A 239 1.94 4.62 9.99
N ALA A 240 0.74 5.14 10.30
CA ALA A 240 -0.40 5.15 9.38
C ALA A 240 -0.05 5.85 8.06
N MET A 241 0.56 7.04 8.15
CA MET A 241 0.98 7.82 6.98
C MET A 241 2.07 7.12 6.18
N PHE A 242 2.99 6.43 6.84
CA PHE A 242 4.02 5.65 6.15
C PHE A 242 3.39 4.52 5.34
N TRP A 243 2.48 3.76 5.95
CA TRP A 243 1.77 2.69 5.27
C TRP A 243 0.90 3.18 4.13
N GLN A 244 0.14 4.25 4.35
CA GLN A 244 -0.65 4.88 3.31
C GLN A 244 0.23 5.33 2.13
N ARG A 245 1.45 5.82 2.39
CA ARG A 245 2.42 6.16 1.32
C ARG A 245 2.91 4.92 0.58
N VAL A 246 3.22 3.83 1.27
CA VAL A 246 3.63 2.56 0.66
C VAL A 246 2.51 1.99 -0.21
N GLU A 247 1.27 1.95 0.27
CA GLU A 247 0.10 1.46 -0.46
C GLU A 247 -0.18 2.31 -1.71
N ASN A 248 -0.19 3.63 -1.56
CA ASN A 248 -0.31 4.56 -2.69
C ASN A 248 0.83 4.37 -3.70
N PHE A 249 2.06 4.14 -3.25
CA PHE A 249 3.19 3.88 -4.14
C PHE A 249 2.99 2.60 -4.94
N VAL A 250 2.66 1.48 -4.27
CA VAL A 250 2.43 0.20 -4.95
C VAL A 250 1.30 0.33 -5.97
N GLY A 251 0.20 1.02 -5.60
CA GLY A 251 -0.89 1.33 -6.52
C GLY A 251 -0.44 2.14 -7.74
N LEU A 252 0.27 3.25 -7.53
CA LEU A 252 0.79 4.10 -8.61
C LEU A 252 1.79 3.37 -9.51
N ALA A 253 2.73 2.62 -8.93
CA ALA A 253 3.72 1.84 -9.68
C ALA A 253 3.04 0.80 -10.56
N SER A 254 2.01 0.13 -10.04
CA SER A 254 1.15 -0.77 -10.81
C SER A 254 0.50 -0.03 -11.99
N VAL A 255 -0.18 1.10 -11.77
CA VAL A 255 -0.80 1.90 -12.85
C VAL A 255 0.19 2.23 -13.97
N LEU A 256 1.43 2.60 -13.62
CA LEU A 256 2.47 2.94 -14.60
C LEU A 256 2.96 1.73 -15.41
N LEU A 257 3.19 0.60 -14.77
CA LEU A 257 3.58 -0.63 -15.44
C LEU A 257 2.47 -1.15 -16.35
N PHE A 258 1.21 -1.05 -15.92
CA PHE A 258 0.05 -1.34 -16.75
C PHE A 258 -0.06 -0.40 -17.95
N LEU A 259 0.19 0.90 -17.78
CA LEU A 259 0.24 1.87 -18.88
C LEU A 259 1.31 1.50 -19.92
N MET A 260 2.49 1.06 -19.48
CA MET A 260 3.54 0.59 -20.39
C MET A 260 3.11 -0.67 -21.15
N ALA A 261 2.50 -1.62 -20.45
CA ALA A 261 1.99 -2.84 -21.06
C ALA A 261 0.87 -2.53 -22.09
N ALA A 262 -0.04 -1.61 -21.76
CA ALA A 262 -1.07 -1.08 -22.64
C ALA A 262 -0.50 -0.48 -23.93
N ILE A 263 0.52 0.39 -23.82
CA ILE A 263 1.20 0.97 -24.98
C ILE A 263 1.87 -0.13 -25.83
N ALA A 264 2.50 -1.11 -25.20
CA ALA A 264 3.12 -2.22 -25.90
C ALA A 264 2.09 -3.10 -26.63
N ILE A 265 0.93 -3.34 -26.01
CA ILE A 265 -0.21 -4.05 -26.62
C ILE A 265 -0.77 -3.27 -27.81
N ASP A 266 -0.97 -1.94 -27.69
CA ASP A 266 -1.40 -1.09 -28.82
C ASP A 266 -0.42 -1.21 -30.00
N GLN A 267 0.89 -1.16 -29.72
CA GLN A 267 1.92 -1.27 -30.75
C GLN A 267 1.94 -2.65 -31.43
N ALA A 268 1.84 -3.73 -30.65
CA ALA A 268 1.71 -5.08 -31.18
C ALA A 268 0.44 -5.23 -32.05
N GLY A 269 -0.67 -4.67 -31.58
CA GLY A 269 -1.95 -4.64 -32.27
C GLY A 269 -1.89 -3.93 -33.63
N ARG A 270 -1.13 -2.83 -33.76
CA ARG A 270 -0.92 -2.15 -35.08
C ARG A 270 -0.39 -3.08 -36.14
N ARG A 271 0.63 -3.87 -35.79
CA ARG A 271 1.28 -4.79 -36.72
C ARG A 271 0.32 -5.92 -37.12
N GLN A 272 -0.45 -6.42 -36.16
CA GLN A 272 -1.46 -7.45 -36.39
C GLN A 272 -2.62 -6.95 -37.26
N LEU A 273 -3.08 -5.72 -37.03
CA LEU A 273 -4.15 -5.07 -37.79
C LEU A 273 -3.84 -5.02 -39.29
N LEU A 274 -2.60 -4.68 -39.67
CA LEU A 274 -2.17 -4.64 -41.08
C LEU A 274 -2.24 -6.03 -41.76
N SER A 275 -1.85 -7.08 -41.04
CA SER A 275 -1.89 -8.46 -41.54
C SER A 275 -3.34 -8.95 -41.67
N GLN A 276 -4.14 -8.77 -40.62
CA GLN A 276 -5.54 -9.17 -40.59
C GLN A 276 -6.38 -8.40 -41.63
N HIS A 277 -6.06 -7.14 -41.93
CA HIS A 277 -6.79 -6.33 -42.91
C HIS A 277 -6.70 -6.92 -44.32
N ARG A 278 -5.50 -7.37 -44.71
CA ARG A 278 -5.29 -8.03 -46.01
C ARG A 278 -6.08 -9.32 -46.09
N PHE A 279 -6.03 -10.12 -45.03
CA PHE A 279 -6.79 -11.38 -44.94
C PHE A 279 -8.31 -11.14 -45.04
N ALA A 280 -8.85 -10.18 -44.27
CA ALA A 280 -10.26 -9.83 -44.29
C ALA A 280 -10.73 -9.34 -45.67
N ALA A 281 -9.93 -8.51 -46.34
CA ALA A 281 -10.25 -8.01 -47.67
C ALA A 281 -10.26 -9.14 -48.73
N VAL A 282 -9.37 -10.13 -48.63
CA VAL A 282 -9.39 -11.33 -49.49
C VAL A 282 -10.65 -12.15 -49.25
N CYS A 283 -11.04 -12.41 -47.99
CA CYS A 283 -12.27 -13.15 -47.67
C CYS A 283 -13.53 -12.45 -48.19
N LEU A 284 -13.61 -11.12 -48.05
CA LEU A 284 -14.72 -10.33 -48.59
C LEU A 284 -14.75 -10.36 -50.12
N ALA A 285 -13.59 -10.32 -50.78
CA ALA A 285 -13.50 -10.44 -52.24
C ALA A 285 -13.94 -11.82 -52.76
N MET A 286 -13.74 -12.87 -51.96
CA MET A 286 -14.22 -14.23 -52.25
C MET A 286 -15.70 -14.46 -51.90
N GLY A 287 -16.43 -13.43 -51.46
CA GLY A 287 -17.88 -13.51 -51.19
C GLY A 287 -18.28 -13.86 -49.76
N SER A 288 -17.37 -13.83 -48.78
CA SER A 288 -17.75 -14.00 -47.37
C SER A 288 -18.54 -12.81 -46.83
N ASN A 289 -19.48 -13.08 -45.92
CA ASN A 289 -20.23 -12.03 -45.23
C ASN A 289 -19.38 -11.34 -44.16
N LYS A 290 -19.58 -10.03 -43.96
CA LYS A 290 -18.91 -9.23 -42.89
C LYS A 290 -18.97 -9.86 -41.48
N PRO A 291 -20.12 -10.36 -40.97
CA PRO A 291 -20.16 -11.01 -39.66
C PRO A 291 -19.34 -12.29 -39.59
N GLN A 292 -19.21 -13.04 -40.70
CA GLN A 292 -18.39 -14.26 -40.74
C GLN A 292 -16.90 -13.91 -40.64
N VAL A 293 -16.45 -12.86 -41.33
CA VAL A 293 -15.05 -12.38 -41.26
C VAL A 293 -14.72 -11.84 -39.87
N PHE A 294 -15.67 -11.14 -39.24
CA PHE A 294 -15.53 -10.69 -37.85
C PHE A 294 -15.42 -11.87 -36.88
N ALA A 295 -16.33 -12.86 -36.96
CA ALA A 295 -16.31 -14.05 -36.11
C ALA A 295 -15.01 -14.84 -36.27
N LEU A 296 -14.47 -14.91 -37.50
CA LEU A 296 -13.19 -15.54 -37.78
C LEU A 296 -12.02 -14.82 -37.08
N SER A 297 -12.00 -13.50 -37.20
CA SER A 297 -10.95 -12.65 -36.63
C SER A 297 -10.99 -12.65 -35.11
N PHE A 298 -12.20 -12.62 -34.53
CA PHE A 298 -12.42 -12.76 -33.10
C PHE A 298 -11.98 -14.13 -32.59
N GLY A 299 -12.39 -15.22 -33.26
CA GLY A 299 -11.98 -16.57 -32.90
C GLY A 299 -10.46 -16.77 -32.98
N GLN A 300 -9.80 -16.17 -33.98
CA GLN A 300 -8.34 -16.21 -34.09
C GLN A 300 -7.65 -15.45 -32.95
N TRP A 301 -8.16 -14.27 -32.59
CA TRP A 301 -7.66 -13.51 -31.44
C TRP A 301 -7.83 -14.31 -30.15
N LEU A 302 -9.01 -14.90 -29.93
CA LEU A 302 -9.30 -15.71 -28.75
C LEU A 302 -8.36 -16.92 -28.64
N LEU A 303 -8.15 -17.68 -29.72
CA LEU A 303 -7.19 -18.80 -29.72
C LEU A 303 -5.77 -18.34 -29.46
N THR A 304 -5.37 -17.18 -29.98
CA THR A 304 -4.03 -16.62 -29.74
C THR A 304 -3.86 -16.22 -28.28
N VAL A 305 -4.91 -15.64 -27.68
CA VAL A 305 -4.92 -15.30 -26.25
C VAL A 305 -4.83 -16.57 -25.40
N ILE A 306 -5.68 -17.57 -25.64
CA ILE A 306 -5.68 -18.83 -24.88
C ILE A 306 -4.33 -19.55 -25.02
N ALA A 307 -3.78 -19.63 -26.23
CA ALA A 307 -2.50 -20.30 -26.48
C ALA A 307 -1.32 -19.57 -25.83
N GLY A 308 -1.38 -18.24 -25.70
CA GLY A 308 -0.37 -17.44 -24.99
C GLY A 308 -0.55 -17.45 -23.47
N LEU A 309 -1.80 -17.56 -22.99
CA LEU A 309 -2.13 -17.50 -21.58
C LEU A 309 -1.55 -18.69 -20.81
N ILE A 310 -1.68 -19.91 -21.35
CA ILE A 310 -1.19 -21.14 -20.68
C ILE A 310 0.31 -21.08 -20.32
N PRO A 311 1.24 -20.79 -21.26
CA PRO A 311 2.65 -20.65 -20.90
C PRO A 311 2.91 -19.40 -20.06
N ALA A 312 2.18 -18.31 -20.28
CA ALA A 312 2.34 -17.09 -19.50
C ALA A 312 1.97 -17.28 -18.02
N THR A 313 0.91 -18.02 -17.72
CA THR A 313 0.50 -18.31 -16.33
C THR A 313 1.47 -19.23 -15.62
N ALA A 314 1.93 -20.29 -16.29
CA ALA A 314 2.94 -21.18 -15.74
C ALA A 314 4.23 -20.43 -15.40
N LEU A 315 4.70 -19.58 -16.30
CA LEU A 315 5.87 -18.72 -16.05
C LEU A 315 5.59 -17.69 -14.96
N ALA A 316 4.39 -17.09 -14.93
CA ALA A 316 4.05 -16.06 -13.96
C ALA A 316 4.01 -16.62 -12.53
N TRP A 317 3.43 -17.80 -12.33
CA TRP A 317 3.45 -18.49 -11.04
C TRP A 317 4.86 -18.88 -10.61
N GLY A 318 5.70 -19.34 -11.53
CA GLY A 318 7.11 -19.61 -11.24
C GLY A 318 7.86 -18.35 -10.81
N ALA A 319 7.64 -17.23 -11.51
CA ALA A 319 8.25 -15.95 -11.19
C ALA A 319 7.75 -15.39 -9.85
N GLU A 320 6.45 -15.41 -9.61
CA GLU A 320 5.86 -15.00 -8.32
C GLU A 320 6.43 -15.82 -7.16
N TYR A 321 6.48 -17.15 -7.31
CA TYR A 321 7.06 -18.03 -6.30
C TYR A 321 8.51 -17.66 -5.97
N LEU A 322 9.36 -17.43 -6.99
CA LEU A 322 10.75 -17.03 -6.79
C LEU A 322 10.87 -15.66 -6.11
N ILE A 323 10.03 -14.69 -6.50
CA ILE A 323 10.01 -13.36 -5.90
C ILE A 323 9.62 -13.46 -4.42
N LEU A 324 8.52 -14.16 -4.11
CA LEU A 324 8.04 -14.31 -2.75
C LEU A 324 9.03 -15.09 -1.88
N GLN A 325 9.67 -16.14 -2.42
CA GLN A 325 10.71 -16.87 -1.71
C GLN A 325 11.89 -15.96 -1.32
N GLN A 326 12.31 -15.07 -2.21
CA GLN A 326 13.38 -14.12 -1.92
C GLN A 326 12.96 -13.11 -0.85
N MET A 327 11.69 -12.65 -0.88
CA MET A 327 11.16 -11.68 0.08
C MET A 327 10.84 -12.29 1.45
N GLN A 328 10.50 -13.58 1.52
CA GLN A 328 10.26 -14.31 2.77
C GLN A 328 11.49 -14.32 3.70
N ILE A 329 12.69 -14.09 3.16
CA ILE A 329 13.91 -13.95 3.95
C ILE A 329 13.81 -12.74 4.90
N GLN A 330 13.13 -11.67 4.49
CA GLN A 330 12.94 -10.46 5.31
C GLN A 330 11.53 -10.37 5.91
N PHE A 331 10.51 -10.89 5.22
CA PHE A 331 9.10 -10.77 5.60
C PHE A 331 8.50 -12.15 5.87
N THR A 332 8.57 -12.57 7.13
CA THR A 332 7.97 -13.82 7.60
C THR A 332 6.45 -13.79 7.33
N ASP A 333 5.88 -14.93 6.94
CA ASP A 333 4.46 -15.13 6.57
C ASP A 333 3.98 -14.48 5.25
N LEU A 334 4.87 -13.84 4.49
CA LEU A 334 4.54 -13.40 3.13
C LEU A 334 4.30 -14.64 2.24
N SER A 335 3.05 -14.89 1.87
CA SER A 335 2.68 -16.05 1.06
C SER A 335 1.83 -15.63 -0.13
N ALA A 336 1.81 -16.49 -1.17
CA ALA A 336 1.01 -16.23 -2.35
C ALA A 336 -0.48 -16.22 -1.96
N THR A 337 -1.16 -15.11 -2.20
CA THR A 337 -2.60 -15.03 -1.99
C THR A 337 -3.31 -15.88 -3.02
N ARG A 338 -3.85 -17.02 -2.57
CA ARG A 338 -4.71 -17.88 -3.39
C ARG A 338 -6.19 -17.70 -3.08
N VAL A 339 -6.60 -16.47 -2.82
CA VAL A 339 -8.03 -16.16 -2.75
C VAL A 339 -8.56 -16.19 -4.19
N TRP A 340 -9.60 -16.98 -4.43
CA TRP A 340 -10.18 -17.15 -5.77
C TRP A 340 -10.63 -15.83 -6.40
N THR A 341 -11.08 -14.88 -5.59
CA THR A 341 -11.47 -13.53 -6.02
C THR A 341 -10.31 -12.77 -6.64
N ASP A 342 -9.14 -12.81 -6.02
CA ASP A 342 -7.98 -12.00 -6.41
C ASP A 342 -7.33 -12.55 -7.68
N LEU A 343 -7.28 -13.89 -7.77
CA LEU A 343 -6.89 -14.59 -9.01
C LEU A 343 -7.86 -14.21 -10.13
N PHE A 344 -9.17 -14.33 -9.91
CA PHE A 344 -10.18 -14.00 -10.92
C PHE A 344 -10.06 -12.55 -11.38
N ASN A 345 -9.90 -11.60 -10.44
CA ASN A 345 -9.72 -10.18 -10.73
C ASN A 345 -8.48 -9.94 -11.61
N SER A 346 -7.34 -10.57 -11.28
CA SER A 346 -6.10 -10.46 -12.06
C SER A 346 -6.26 -10.95 -13.50
N TYR A 347 -6.92 -12.10 -13.69
CA TYR A 347 -7.22 -12.63 -15.03
C TYR A 347 -8.24 -11.79 -15.80
N MET A 348 -9.29 -11.33 -15.12
CA MET A 348 -10.33 -10.52 -15.73
C MET A 348 -9.77 -9.17 -16.19
N LEU A 349 -8.90 -8.55 -15.38
CA LEU A 349 -8.21 -7.33 -15.71
C LEU A 349 -7.29 -7.50 -16.92
N LEU A 350 -6.49 -8.58 -16.98
CA LEU A 350 -5.66 -8.90 -18.15
C LEU A 350 -6.52 -9.01 -19.42
N LEU A 351 -7.62 -9.78 -19.35
CA LEU A 351 -8.53 -9.98 -20.47
C LEU A 351 -9.22 -8.68 -20.89
N ALA A 352 -9.67 -7.87 -19.92
CA ALA A 352 -10.28 -6.57 -20.15
C ALA A 352 -9.29 -5.63 -20.85
N LEU A 353 -8.04 -5.58 -20.40
CA LEU A 353 -7.00 -4.76 -21.01
C LEU A 353 -6.71 -5.20 -22.44
N LEU A 354 -6.47 -6.50 -22.67
CA LEU A 354 -6.29 -7.04 -24.02
C LEU A 354 -7.49 -6.75 -24.93
N ALA A 355 -8.72 -6.83 -24.41
CA ALA A 355 -9.94 -6.52 -25.15
C ALA A 355 -10.06 -5.03 -25.49
N ILE A 356 -9.87 -4.13 -24.52
CA ILE A 356 -9.97 -2.67 -24.68
C ILE A 356 -9.04 -2.19 -25.80
N PHE A 357 -7.80 -2.69 -25.84
CA PHE A 357 -6.83 -2.31 -26.89
C PHE A 357 -7.10 -2.99 -28.24
N GLN A 358 -7.88 -4.08 -28.27
CA GLN A 358 -8.25 -4.79 -29.49
C GLN A 358 -9.55 -4.28 -30.13
N ILE A 359 -10.48 -3.71 -29.36
CA ILE A 359 -11.77 -3.19 -29.88
C ILE A 359 -11.58 -2.17 -31.01
N PRO A 360 -10.67 -1.17 -30.92
CA PRO A 360 -10.42 -0.25 -32.05
C PRO A 360 -10.03 -0.98 -33.33
N ASN A 361 -9.21 -2.02 -33.23
CA ASN A 361 -8.76 -2.82 -34.37
C ASN A 361 -9.96 -3.51 -35.05
N TRP A 362 -10.90 -4.03 -34.27
CA TRP A 362 -12.12 -4.63 -34.77
C TRP A 362 -13.10 -3.64 -35.40
N LEU A 363 -13.22 -2.43 -34.85
CA LEU A 363 -14.05 -1.36 -35.45
C LEU A 363 -13.53 -0.93 -36.82
N VAL A 364 -12.21 -0.91 -37.01
CA VAL A 364 -11.60 -0.64 -38.32
C VAL A 364 -11.81 -1.81 -39.28
N MET A 365 -11.72 -3.06 -38.81
CA MET A 365 -12.03 -4.27 -39.61
C MET A 365 -13.45 -4.27 -40.18
N ALA A 366 -14.45 -3.84 -39.40
CA ALA A 366 -15.85 -3.83 -39.82
C ALA A 366 -16.11 -2.92 -41.05
N LYS A 367 -15.21 -1.97 -41.31
CA LYS A 367 -15.30 -0.98 -42.40
C LYS A 367 -14.47 -1.35 -43.63
N VAL A 368 -13.86 -2.54 -43.67
CA VAL A 368 -13.04 -2.99 -44.81
C VAL A 368 -13.89 -3.18 -46.05
N THR A 369 -13.37 -2.73 -47.19
CA THR A 369 -13.97 -2.95 -48.52
C THR A 369 -12.99 -3.70 -49.44
N PRO A 370 -13.47 -4.56 -50.35
CA PRO A 370 -12.62 -5.27 -51.31
C PRO A 370 -11.76 -4.33 -52.18
N ALA A 371 -12.25 -3.12 -52.47
CA ALA A 371 -11.55 -2.11 -53.26
C ALA A 371 -10.22 -1.62 -52.64
N GLN A 372 -10.08 -1.72 -51.31
CA GLN A 372 -8.85 -1.35 -50.58
C GLN A 372 -7.69 -2.31 -50.82
N LEU A 373 -7.95 -3.48 -51.42
CA LEU A 373 -6.91 -4.44 -51.81
C LEU A 373 -6.13 -3.96 -53.06
N ILE A 374 -6.80 -3.17 -53.92
CA ILE A 374 -6.27 -2.69 -55.20
C ILE A 374 -5.78 -1.24 -55.10
N ARG A 375 -6.54 -0.38 -54.41
CA ARG A 375 -6.07 0.97 -54.08
C ARG A 375 -5.53 0.92 -52.66
N GLN A 376 -4.23 1.16 -52.48
CA GLN A 376 -3.64 1.51 -51.17
C GLN A 376 -4.19 2.89 -50.71
N MET A 377 -5.52 3.02 -50.61
CA MET A 377 -6.17 4.19 -50.05
C MET A 377 -5.74 4.28 -48.59
N ALA A 378 -5.18 5.44 -48.23
CA ALA A 378 -4.92 5.78 -46.84
C ALA A 378 -6.21 5.52 -46.05
N SER A 379 -6.13 4.64 -45.05
CA SER A 379 -7.27 4.30 -44.21
C SER A 379 -7.88 5.59 -43.64
N PRO A 380 -9.22 5.68 -43.50
CA PRO A 380 -9.85 6.84 -42.89
C PRO A 380 -9.22 7.13 -41.53
N ASN A 381 -9.21 8.40 -41.12
CA ASN A 381 -8.50 8.87 -39.92
C ASN A 381 -9.18 8.34 -38.64
N HIS A 382 -8.92 7.08 -38.28
CA HIS A 382 -9.49 6.36 -37.13
C HIS A 382 -8.74 6.62 -35.82
N LEU A 383 -8.05 7.75 -35.75
CA LEU A 383 -7.30 8.17 -34.57
C LEU A 383 -8.21 8.36 -33.35
N LEU A 384 -9.40 8.95 -33.55
CA LEU A 384 -10.32 9.29 -32.47
C LEU A 384 -10.80 8.08 -31.63
N PRO A 385 -11.40 7.01 -32.21
CA PRO A 385 -11.83 5.86 -31.42
C PRO A 385 -10.63 5.15 -30.75
N ARG A 386 -9.47 5.12 -31.42
CA ARG A 386 -8.28 4.47 -30.88
C ARG A 386 -7.77 5.15 -29.61
N TYR A 387 -7.60 6.47 -29.65
CA TYR A 387 -7.16 7.22 -28.47
C TYR A 387 -8.23 7.21 -27.37
N GLY A 388 -9.52 7.18 -27.73
CA GLY A 388 -10.62 7.03 -26.77
C GLY A 388 -10.54 5.72 -25.98
N PHE A 389 -10.38 4.57 -26.66
CA PHE A 389 -10.24 3.28 -25.98
C PHE A 389 -8.94 3.16 -25.19
N ALA A 390 -7.84 3.76 -25.66
CA ALA A 390 -6.62 3.83 -24.87
C ALA A 390 -6.84 4.61 -23.57
N LEU A 391 -7.55 5.74 -23.61
CA LEU A 391 -7.89 6.55 -22.44
C LEU A 391 -8.83 5.80 -21.49
N ILE A 392 -9.80 5.04 -22.02
CA ILE A 392 -10.64 4.15 -21.22
C ILE A 392 -9.79 3.08 -20.52
N GLY A 393 -8.84 2.46 -21.22
CA GLY A 393 -7.95 1.46 -20.64
C GLY A 393 -7.13 2.02 -19.46
N VAL A 394 -6.59 3.22 -19.61
CA VAL A 394 -5.89 3.93 -18.53
C VAL A 394 -6.83 4.26 -17.38
N ALA A 395 -8.05 4.73 -17.67
CA ALA A 395 -9.04 5.06 -16.64
C ALA A 395 -9.47 3.82 -15.84
N VAL A 396 -9.69 2.68 -16.49
CA VAL A 396 -10.02 1.40 -15.83
C VAL A 396 -8.88 0.97 -14.91
N VAL A 397 -7.63 1.00 -15.39
CA VAL A 397 -6.47 0.64 -14.57
C VAL A 397 -6.31 1.59 -13.38
N ALA A 398 -6.46 2.91 -13.60
CA ALA A 398 -6.36 3.90 -12.55
C ALA A 398 -7.45 3.71 -11.48
N PHE A 399 -8.67 3.38 -11.90
CA PHE A 399 -9.79 3.11 -10.99
C PHE A 399 -9.58 1.82 -10.17
N VAL A 400 -9.01 0.77 -10.75
CA VAL A 400 -8.81 -0.52 -10.07
C VAL A 400 -7.67 -0.48 -9.06
N TYR A 401 -6.60 0.28 -9.32
CA TYR A 401 -5.38 0.27 -8.48
C TYR A 401 -5.17 1.52 -7.64
N SER A 402 -6.08 2.51 -7.70
CA SER A 402 -5.91 3.74 -6.93
C SER A 402 -7.06 4.05 -6.02
N ASP A 403 -6.77 4.07 -4.73
CA ASP A 403 -7.66 4.56 -3.69
C ASP A 403 -7.63 6.09 -3.54
N ASN A 404 -6.65 6.77 -4.14
CA ASN A 404 -6.50 8.22 -4.06
C ASN A 404 -6.59 8.87 -5.46
N GLY A 405 -7.81 9.28 -5.81
CA GLY A 405 -8.12 9.92 -7.09
C GLY A 405 -7.33 11.21 -7.38
N LEU A 406 -6.99 11.98 -6.35
CA LEU A 406 -6.19 13.20 -6.51
C LEU A 406 -4.75 12.83 -6.89
N LEU A 407 -4.15 11.89 -6.17
CA LEU A 407 -2.79 11.44 -6.43
C LEU A 407 -2.69 10.80 -7.82
N THR A 408 -3.66 9.97 -8.22
CA THR A 408 -3.69 9.43 -9.58
C THR A 408 -3.89 10.49 -10.64
N ALA A 409 -4.77 11.46 -10.43
CA ALA A 409 -4.94 12.55 -11.38
C ALA A 409 -3.62 13.35 -11.55
N MET A 410 -2.91 13.62 -10.46
CA MET A 410 -1.61 14.29 -10.50
C MET A 410 -0.55 13.45 -11.22
N THR A 411 -0.45 12.15 -10.95
CA THR A 411 0.54 11.29 -11.63
C THR A 411 0.22 11.07 -13.10
N LEU A 412 -1.06 10.86 -13.45
CA LEU A 412 -1.49 10.73 -14.85
C LEU A 412 -1.31 12.04 -15.61
N SER A 413 -1.60 13.19 -15.01
CA SER A 413 -1.38 14.49 -15.65
C SER A 413 0.11 14.79 -15.83
N ALA A 414 0.95 14.52 -14.82
CA ALA A 414 2.40 14.62 -14.94
C ALA A 414 2.94 13.69 -16.04
N MET A 415 2.44 12.45 -16.13
CA MET A 415 2.82 11.51 -17.17
C MET A 415 2.36 11.94 -18.57
N ALA A 416 1.15 12.48 -18.68
CA ALA A 416 0.66 13.05 -19.92
C ALA A 416 1.53 14.26 -20.35
N ALA A 417 1.92 15.11 -19.39
CA ALA A 417 2.80 16.24 -19.63
C ALA A 417 4.21 15.80 -20.08
N THR A 418 4.81 14.79 -19.46
CA THR A 418 6.11 14.25 -19.89
C THR A 418 6.03 13.59 -21.26
N LEU A 419 4.97 12.83 -21.55
CA LEU A 419 4.72 12.27 -22.89
C LEU A 419 4.59 13.37 -23.94
N MET A 420 3.79 14.42 -23.65
CA MET A 420 3.62 15.56 -24.53
C MET A 420 4.95 16.28 -24.77
N LEU A 421 5.71 16.53 -23.70
CA LEU A 421 7.04 17.13 -23.76
C LEU A 421 7.98 16.29 -24.63
N MET A 422 7.94 14.96 -24.49
CA MET A 422 8.78 14.06 -25.28
C MET A 422 8.42 14.08 -26.77
N VAL A 423 7.13 14.12 -27.11
CA VAL A 423 6.67 14.26 -28.49
C VAL A 423 7.11 15.61 -29.08
N VAL A 424 6.95 16.70 -28.33
CA VAL A 424 7.36 18.05 -28.74
C VAL A 424 8.87 18.13 -28.93
N LEU A 425 9.66 17.62 -27.99
CA LEU A 425 11.13 17.57 -28.08
C LEU A 425 11.57 16.70 -29.26
N THR A 426 10.97 15.53 -29.45
CA THR A 426 11.28 14.66 -30.60
C THR A 426 11.01 15.38 -31.92
N TRP A 427 9.85 16.02 -32.03
CA TRP A 427 9.50 16.80 -33.22
C TRP A 427 10.45 17.98 -33.45
N LEU A 428 10.80 18.71 -32.39
CA LEU A 428 11.70 19.86 -32.44
C LEU A 428 13.12 19.43 -32.84
N VAL A 429 13.68 18.39 -32.22
CA VAL A 429 15.00 17.84 -32.54
C VAL A 429 15.05 17.33 -33.98
N LEU A 430 14.04 16.58 -34.43
CA LEU A 430 14.00 16.09 -35.81
C LEU A 430 13.83 17.22 -36.82
N ARG A 431 13.05 18.27 -36.49
CA ARG A 431 12.85 19.43 -37.35
C ARG A 431 14.10 20.29 -37.45
N LEU A 432 14.75 20.58 -36.32
CA LEU A 432 16.00 21.35 -36.29
C LEU A 432 17.13 20.57 -36.95
N GLY A 433 17.29 19.29 -36.62
CA GLY A 433 18.28 18.40 -37.24
C GLY A 433 18.13 18.35 -38.76
N TYR A 434 16.90 18.20 -39.27
CA TYR A 434 16.64 18.31 -40.69
C TYR A 434 16.99 19.69 -41.27
N THR A 435 16.59 20.79 -40.60
CA THR A 435 16.81 22.15 -41.13
C THR A 435 18.30 22.47 -41.23
N VAL A 436 19.07 22.16 -40.18
CA VAL A 436 20.53 22.37 -40.13
C VAL A 436 21.26 21.49 -41.14
N THR A 437 20.87 20.21 -41.25
CA THR A 437 21.58 19.23 -42.09
C THR A 437 21.08 19.19 -43.53
N SER A 438 19.97 19.86 -43.86
CA SER A 438 19.43 19.92 -45.24
C SER A 438 20.37 20.59 -46.25
N ARG A 439 21.35 21.36 -45.76
CA ARG A 439 22.34 22.07 -46.58
C ARG A 439 23.66 21.31 -46.74
N THR A 440 23.83 20.17 -46.06
CA THR A 440 25.07 19.37 -46.08
C THR A 440 24.81 17.98 -46.66
N THR A 441 25.75 17.48 -47.46
CA THR A 441 25.73 16.12 -47.99
C THR A 441 26.53 15.22 -47.05
N GLY A 442 25.88 14.23 -46.44
CA GLY A 442 26.52 13.30 -45.52
C GLY A 442 25.53 12.29 -44.93
N ILE A 443 26.06 11.22 -44.31
CA ILE A 443 25.27 10.12 -43.73
C ILE A 443 24.29 10.64 -42.65
N MET A 444 24.70 11.64 -41.87
CA MET A 444 23.85 12.32 -40.88
C MET A 444 22.67 13.06 -41.51
N ALA A 445 22.89 13.77 -42.63
CA ALA A 445 21.84 14.48 -43.37
C ALA A 445 20.76 13.53 -43.86
N PHE A 446 21.22 12.41 -44.44
CA PHE A 446 20.36 11.33 -44.90
C PHE A 446 19.59 10.66 -43.74
N GLY A 447 20.25 10.46 -42.59
CA GLY A 447 19.62 9.95 -41.38
C GLY A 447 18.45 10.81 -40.90
N PHE A 448 18.67 12.12 -40.71
CA PHE A 448 17.61 13.05 -40.30
C PHE A 448 16.48 13.15 -41.33
N TYR A 449 16.80 13.10 -42.62
CA TYR A 449 15.80 13.06 -43.69
C TYR A 449 14.90 11.83 -43.60
N MET A 450 15.49 10.63 -43.48
CA MET A 450 14.74 9.37 -43.34
C MET A 450 13.92 9.31 -42.05
N MET A 451 14.45 9.84 -40.94
CA MET A 451 13.75 9.91 -39.66
C MET A 451 12.55 10.87 -39.71
N LYS A 452 12.68 12.02 -40.40
CA LYS A 452 11.58 12.97 -40.63
C LYS A 452 10.46 12.37 -41.47
N GLN A 453 10.78 11.63 -42.54
CA GLN A 453 9.76 10.95 -43.35
C GLN A 453 8.98 9.89 -42.57
N ARG A 454 9.61 9.28 -41.55
CA ARG A 454 9.01 8.26 -40.69
C ARG A 454 8.73 8.79 -39.27
N LEU A 455 8.44 10.09 -39.14
CA LEU A 455 8.32 10.77 -37.84
C LEU A 455 7.33 10.08 -36.91
N LEU A 456 6.16 9.66 -37.39
CA LEU A 456 5.19 8.94 -36.57
C LEU A 456 5.74 7.62 -36.01
N SER A 457 6.38 6.79 -36.85
CA SER A 457 6.93 5.50 -36.43
C SER A 457 8.14 5.67 -35.51
N LYS A 458 8.96 6.71 -35.74
CA LYS A 458 10.15 6.99 -34.91
C LYS A 458 9.78 7.62 -33.58
N SER A 459 8.80 8.54 -33.55
CA SER A 459 8.28 9.10 -32.31
C SER A 459 7.70 8.01 -31.40
N ILE A 460 6.98 7.02 -31.94
CA ILE A 460 6.47 5.89 -31.13
C ILE A 460 7.61 5.08 -30.50
N GLN A 461 8.71 4.83 -31.23
CA GLN A 461 9.89 4.12 -30.70
C GLN A 461 10.58 4.92 -29.60
N ILE A 462 10.78 6.22 -29.82
CA ILE A 462 11.39 7.14 -28.84
C ILE A 462 10.52 7.22 -27.58
N LEU A 463 9.20 7.34 -27.76
CA LEU A 463 8.24 7.34 -26.65
C LEU A 463 8.32 6.05 -25.83
N GLY A 464 8.44 4.89 -26.50
CA GLY A 464 8.59 3.60 -25.82
C GLY A 464 9.84 3.53 -24.95
N VAL A 465 11.00 3.92 -25.50
CA VAL A 465 12.27 3.95 -24.74
C VAL A 465 12.23 5.01 -23.63
N GLY A 466 11.65 6.17 -23.91
CA GLY A 466 11.46 7.24 -22.93
C GLY A 466 10.60 6.82 -21.76
N MET A 467 9.49 6.13 -22.02
CA MET A 467 8.61 5.61 -20.99
C MET A 467 9.31 4.60 -20.07
N CYS A 468 10.15 3.72 -20.64
CA CYS A 468 11.01 2.84 -19.83
C CYS A 468 11.95 3.64 -18.92
N ALA A 469 12.59 4.68 -19.46
CA ALA A 469 13.49 5.52 -18.68
C ALA A 469 12.76 6.35 -17.60
N THR A 470 11.59 6.91 -17.91
CA THR A 470 10.78 7.64 -16.93
C THR A 470 10.29 6.72 -15.84
N LEU A 471 9.90 5.48 -16.15
CA LEU A 471 9.52 4.49 -15.14
C LEU A 471 10.70 4.17 -14.23
N LEU A 472 11.88 3.91 -14.80
CA LEU A 472 13.09 3.64 -14.02
C LEU A 472 13.43 4.82 -13.10
N LEU A 473 13.44 6.04 -13.62
CA LEU A 473 13.73 7.25 -12.85
C LEU A 473 12.68 7.52 -11.77
N PHE A 474 11.40 7.28 -12.08
CA PHE A 474 10.31 7.39 -11.11
C PHE A 474 10.50 6.40 -9.96
N THR A 475 10.75 5.12 -10.26
CA THR A 475 11.00 4.09 -9.25
C THR A 475 12.22 4.43 -8.39
N LEU A 476 13.32 4.90 -8.99
CA LEU A 476 14.52 5.30 -8.25
C LEU A 476 14.28 6.53 -7.36
N SER A 477 13.62 7.56 -7.90
CA SER A 477 13.29 8.77 -7.15
C SER A 477 12.40 8.46 -5.95
N LEU A 478 11.45 7.55 -6.13
CA LEU A 478 10.50 7.21 -5.08
C LEU A 478 11.13 6.30 -4.03
N MET A 479 11.95 5.32 -4.43
CA MET A 479 12.74 4.52 -3.49
C MET A 479 13.62 5.41 -2.60
N LYS A 480 14.21 6.45 -3.18
CA LYS A 480 14.96 7.47 -2.42
C LYS A 480 14.06 8.24 -1.46
N ASP A 481 12.87 8.66 -1.88
CA ASP A 481 11.92 9.40 -1.05
C ASP A 481 11.40 8.58 0.15
N ILE A 482 11.04 7.31 -0.09
CA ILE A 482 10.67 6.37 0.97
C ILE A 482 11.86 6.12 1.91
N GLY A 483 13.06 5.92 1.37
CA GLY A 483 14.27 5.72 2.16
C GLY A 483 14.56 6.91 3.07
N GLN A 484 14.51 8.13 2.54
CA GLN A 484 14.68 9.36 3.32
C GLN A 484 13.58 9.53 4.38
N THR A 485 12.34 9.16 4.05
CA THR A 485 11.24 9.17 5.02
C THR A 485 11.51 8.19 6.16
N MET A 486 11.98 6.98 5.86
CA MET A 486 12.35 5.98 6.87
C MET A 486 13.55 6.40 7.71
N GLU A 487 14.58 6.96 7.08
CA GLU A 487 15.76 7.52 7.77
C GLU A 487 15.34 8.62 8.75
N GLY A 488 14.34 9.44 8.40
CA GLY A 488 13.79 10.46 9.30
C GLY A 488 13.09 9.89 10.54
N TYR A 489 12.61 8.65 10.50
CA TYR A 489 12.06 7.95 11.67
C TYR A 489 13.11 7.19 12.47
N THR A 490 14.24 6.83 11.87
CA THR A 490 15.38 6.24 12.60
C THR A 490 16.14 7.31 13.36
N ARG A 491 16.32 7.12 14.68
CA ARG A 491 17.08 8.07 15.50
C ARG A 491 18.57 7.81 15.33
N GLU A 492 19.27 8.68 14.61
CA GLU A 492 20.75 8.66 14.56
C GLU A 492 21.40 9.26 15.82
N HIS A 493 20.65 10.03 16.61
CA HIS A 493 21.15 10.71 17.81
C HIS A 493 20.56 10.12 19.09
N ASP A 494 20.93 8.87 19.38
CA ASP A 494 20.70 8.24 20.67
C ASP A 494 21.60 8.91 21.72
N GLY A 495 20.99 9.66 22.64
CA GLY A 495 21.72 10.21 23.80
C GLY A 495 21.07 11.38 24.51
N ASN A 496 20.09 12.05 23.90
CA ASN A 496 19.41 13.15 24.59
C ASN A 496 18.33 12.61 25.54
N LEU A 497 18.64 12.55 26.84
CA LEU A 497 17.68 12.26 27.89
C LEU A 497 16.71 13.45 28.03
N MET A 498 15.44 13.25 27.64
CA MET A 498 14.39 14.25 27.83
C MET A 498 13.63 13.95 29.11
N ILE A 499 13.87 14.74 30.15
CA ILE A 499 13.12 14.65 31.40
C ILE A 499 11.96 15.66 31.33
N THR A 500 10.75 15.20 31.61
CA THR A 500 9.56 16.06 31.66
C THR A 500 8.93 16.02 33.04
N GLN A 501 8.29 17.12 33.46
CA GLN A 501 7.64 17.24 34.77
C GLN A 501 8.59 17.08 35.98
N ALA A 502 9.88 17.38 35.81
CA ALA A 502 10.81 17.43 36.93
C ALA A 502 10.42 18.57 37.89
N ASN A 503 10.35 18.27 39.19
CA ASN A 503 10.17 19.28 40.22
C ASN A 503 11.49 20.06 40.47
N GLU A 504 11.45 21.15 41.23
CA GLU A 504 12.64 21.98 41.47
C GLU A 504 13.81 21.20 42.10
N GLN A 505 13.51 20.25 43.00
CA GLN A 505 14.52 19.44 43.68
C GLN A 505 15.19 18.46 42.72
N GLN A 506 14.42 17.76 41.89
CA GLN A 506 14.90 16.88 40.83
C GLN A 506 15.72 17.65 39.79
N VAL A 507 15.35 18.90 39.49
CA VAL A 507 16.15 19.76 38.61
C VAL A 507 17.54 20.04 39.21
N GLN A 508 17.64 20.24 40.53
CA GLN A 508 18.94 20.37 41.20
C GLN A 508 19.73 19.07 41.13
N ASP A 509 19.10 17.92 41.37
CA ASP A 509 19.74 16.61 41.26
C ASP A 509 20.27 16.34 39.84
N ILE A 510 19.50 16.71 38.80
CA ILE A 510 19.92 16.60 37.40
C ILE A 510 21.13 17.48 37.12
N ARG A 511 21.19 18.71 37.67
CA ARG A 511 22.37 19.59 37.55
C ARG A 511 23.60 18.98 38.19
N GLN A 512 23.44 18.38 39.37
CA GLN A 512 24.54 17.74 40.08
C GLN A 512 25.03 16.49 39.35
N TRP A 513 24.11 15.66 38.86
CA TRP A 513 24.43 14.48 38.05
C TRP A 513 25.12 14.86 36.73
N SER A 514 24.64 15.90 36.05
CA SER A 514 25.26 16.44 34.82
C SER A 514 26.70 16.91 35.09
N ALA A 515 26.94 17.63 36.19
CA ALA A 515 28.28 18.07 36.57
C ALA A 515 29.23 16.89 36.89
N GLN A 516 28.72 15.82 37.51
CA GLN A 516 29.51 14.63 37.85
C GLN A 516 29.85 13.77 36.63
N THR A 517 28.95 13.68 35.67
CA THR A 517 29.11 12.82 34.48
C THR A 517 29.74 13.54 33.28
N GLY A 518 29.92 14.86 33.35
CA GLY A 518 30.33 15.68 32.20
C GLY A 518 29.24 15.83 31.15
N SER A 519 27.98 15.51 31.47
CA SER A 519 26.85 15.63 30.55
C SER A 519 26.40 17.09 30.43
N GLU A 520 26.02 17.55 29.23
CA GLU A 520 25.59 18.94 29.00
C GLU A 520 24.06 19.08 29.08
N ILE A 521 23.56 19.95 29.96
CA ILE A 521 22.13 20.31 30.00
C ILE A 521 21.86 21.34 28.90
N ARG A 522 21.40 20.87 27.74
CA ARG A 522 21.10 21.73 26.59
C ARG A 522 19.98 22.75 26.84
N GLN A 523 18.92 22.34 27.54
CA GLN A 523 17.76 23.19 27.75
C GLN A 523 17.01 22.83 29.03
N LEU A 524 16.70 23.85 29.84
CA LEU A 524 15.80 23.75 30.98
C LEU A 524 14.72 24.82 30.84
N LYS A 525 13.47 24.40 30.63
CA LYS A 525 12.34 25.31 30.40
C LYS A 525 11.23 25.05 31.40
N PRO A 526 10.89 26.00 32.28
CA PRO A 526 9.64 25.91 33.04
C PRO A 526 8.47 25.89 32.07
N PHE A 527 7.43 25.12 32.36
CA PHE A 527 6.26 25.08 31.50
C PHE A 527 4.99 25.24 32.35
N TRP A 528 3.96 25.78 31.72
CA TRP A 528 2.60 25.80 32.24
C TRP A 528 1.70 25.05 31.28
N TYR A 529 0.65 24.43 31.81
CA TYR A 529 -0.41 23.88 30.97
C TYR A 529 -1.32 25.01 30.51
N GLY A 530 -1.45 25.17 29.20
CA GLY A 530 -2.44 26.03 28.58
C GLY A 530 -3.35 25.20 27.70
N GLN A 531 -4.66 25.44 27.77
CA GLN A 531 -5.63 24.85 26.86
C GLN A 531 -6.29 25.97 26.08
N LEU A 532 -6.34 25.84 24.74
CA LEU A 532 -7.09 26.77 23.93
C LEU A 532 -8.58 26.53 24.21
N SER A 533 -9.31 27.57 24.58
CA SER A 533 -10.74 27.47 24.88
C SER A 533 -11.61 28.06 23.75
N HIS A 534 -11.23 29.24 23.27
CA HIS A 534 -11.96 29.99 22.25
C HIS A 534 -11.01 30.59 21.22
N ILE A 535 -11.47 30.68 19.97
CA ILE A 535 -10.83 31.46 18.90
C ILE A 535 -11.81 32.58 18.54
N ASN A 536 -11.40 33.84 18.71
CA ASN A 536 -12.24 35.02 18.41
C ASN A 536 -13.62 34.99 19.10
N GLY A 537 -13.69 34.46 20.32
CA GLY A 537 -14.94 34.35 21.09
C GLY A 537 -15.84 33.18 20.70
N GLN A 538 -15.49 32.38 19.68
CA GLN A 538 -16.20 31.15 19.32
C GLN A 538 -15.53 29.94 19.96
N SER A 539 -16.34 29.00 20.45
CA SER A 539 -15.85 27.76 21.05
C SER A 539 -15.20 26.87 19.98
N LEU A 540 -14.13 26.17 20.35
CA LEU A 540 -13.46 25.20 19.46
C LEU A 540 -14.41 24.11 18.91
N VAL A 541 -15.49 23.80 19.62
CA VAL A 541 -16.52 22.82 19.22
C VAL A 541 -17.42 23.36 18.09
N GLU A 542 -17.58 24.68 17.99
CA GLU A 542 -18.39 25.31 16.93
C GLU A 542 -17.60 25.50 15.62
N LEU A 543 -16.27 25.54 15.71
CA LEU A 543 -15.35 25.71 14.58
C LEU A 543 -15.04 24.40 13.83
N THR A 544 -15.48 23.24 14.33
CA THR A 544 -15.20 21.93 13.72
C THR A 544 -16.16 21.62 12.57
N THR A 545 -15.74 21.90 11.34
CA THR A 545 -16.44 21.44 10.11
C THR A 545 -15.79 20.22 9.46
N GLY A 546 -14.73 19.65 10.06
CA GLY A 546 -14.05 18.46 9.57
C GLY A 546 -12.85 18.04 10.44
N PRO A 547 -12.30 16.83 10.22
CA PRO A 547 -11.15 16.34 10.97
C PRO A 547 -9.89 17.15 10.62
N SER A 548 -9.27 17.76 11.62
CA SER A 548 -8.01 18.49 11.50
C SER A 548 -7.10 18.10 12.65
N GLU A 549 -5.93 17.54 12.35
CA GLU A 549 -4.90 17.19 13.35
C GLU A 549 -4.45 18.42 14.16
N SER A 550 -4.42 19.58 13.51
CA SER A 550 -4.06 20.86 14.13
C SER A 550 -5.06 21.21 15.23
N LEU A 551 -6.37 21.09 14.95
CA LEU A 551 -7.42 21.36 15.92
C LEU A 551 -7.51 20.29 17.03
N ALA A 552 -7.33 19.01 16.69
CA ALA A 552 -7.28 17.92 17.66
C ALA A 552 -6.10 18.07 18.65
N SER A 553 -4.98 18.61 18.18
CA SER A 553 -3.85 18.97 19.05
C SER A 553 -4.16 20.16 19.94
N LEU A 554 -4.91 21.16 19.44
CA LEU A 554 -5.27 22.37 20.18
C LEU A 554 -6.35 22.15 21.25
N GLN A 555 -7.19 21.12 21.10
CA GLN A 555 -8.17 20.74 22.12
C GLN A 555 -7.52 20.12 23.37
N LYS A 556 -6.29 19.59 23.25
CA LYS A 556 -5.54 19.03 24.38
C LYS A 556 -4.79 20.14 25.13
N PRO A 557 -4.62 20.02 26.47
CA PRO A 557 -3.72 20.90 27.21
C PRO A 557 -2.30 20.78 26.65
N ILE A 558 -1.73 21.89 26.20
CA ILE A 558 -0.36 21.98 25.69
C ILE A 558 0.56 22.58 26.74
N ARG A 559 1.82 22.14 26.73
CA ARG A 559 2.87 22.69 27.60
C ARG A 559 3.42 23.96 26.95
N LEU A 560 3.14 25.11 27.56
CA LEU A 560 3.62 26.42 27.11
C LEU A 560 4.80 26.85 27.97
N HIS A 561 5.86 27.32 27.32
CA HIS A 561 6.97 27.99 27.98
C HIS A 561 7.00 29.45 27.50
N PHE A 562 6.93 30.39 28.42
CA PHE A 562 7.10 31.80 28.12
C PHE A 562 8.51 32.22 28.52
N SER A 563 9.25 32.78 27.56
CA SER A 563 10.49 33.51 27.80
C SER A 563 10.16 34.97 27.59
N ILE A 564 10.18 35.76 28.66
CA ILE A 564 10.21 37.21 28.54
C ILE A 564 11.59 37.53 27.98
N LYS A 565 11.62 38.13 26.78
CA LYS A 565 12.86 38.52 26.11
C LYS A 565 13.26 39.92 26.53
#